data_AF-A0A2P4X6P5-F1
#
_entry.id   AF-A0A2P4X6P5-F1
#
_cell.length_a   1.000
_cell.length_b   1.000
_cell.length_c   1.000
_cell.angle_alpha   90.00
_cell.angle_beta   90.00
_cell.angle_gamma   90.00
#
_symmetry.space_group_name_H-M   'P 1'
#
loop_
_entity.id
_entity.type
_entity.pdbx_description
1 polymer ?
#
loop_
_entity_poly.entity_id
_entity_poly.type
_entity_poly.pdbx_seq_one_letter_code
_entity_poly.pdbx_strand_id
1 'polypeptide(L)'
;MASASMHFLEAFTRAAKRQHVSGRAQRGLFAGRDKAFGNNVSFSKRRTRRAWKVNHQWKTLYSEALDEKVGLNVTTHTLRCVDKCGGLDNYL
;
A
#
# COMPACT_ATOMS: atom_id res chain seq x y z
N MET A 1 26.90 -30.48 -21.15
CA MET A 1 27.35 -29.68 -20.00
C MET A 1 26.97 -28.21 -20.18
N ALA A 2 25.67 -27.88 -20.14
CA ALA A 2 25.18 -26.50 -20.15
C ALA A 2 23.95 -26.46 -19.24
N SER A 3 24.13 -26.22 -17.94
CA SER A 3 22.97 -26.26 -17.02
C SER A 3 23.07 -25.39 -15.77
N ALA A 4 24.18 -24.68 -15.52
CA ALA A 4 24.30 -23.84 -14.32
C ALA A 4 24.09 -22.34 -14.60
N SER A 5 24.45 -21.85 -15.79
CA SER A 5 24.35 -20.43 -16.16
C SER A 5 22.95 -19.98 -16.58
N MET A 6 22.10 -20.90 -17.06
CA MET A 6 20.74 -20.58 -17.52
C MET A 6 19.73 -20.41 -16.36
N HIS A 7 19.91 -21.13 -15.25
CA HIS A 7 19.04 -21.00 -14.08
C HIS A 7 19.26 -19.71 -13.28
N PHE A 8 20.47 -19.14 -13.35
CA PHE A 8 20.77 -17.88 -12.66
C PHE A 8 20.06 -16.70 -13.34
N LEU A 9 19.96 -16.69 -14.68
CA LEU A 9 19.19 -15.67 -15.39
C LEU A 9 17.67 -15.86 -15.25
N GLU A 10 17.17 -17.10 -15.17
CA GLU A 10 15.74 -17.39 -14.94
C GLU A 10 15.22 -16.89 -13.58
N ALA A 11 16.08 -16.81 -12.56
CA ALA A 11 15.70 -16.29 -11.24
C ALA A 11 15.40 -14.78 -11.26
N PHE A 12 16.08 -14.01 -12.12
CA PHE A 12 15.87 -12.56 -12.26
C PHE A 12 14.72 -12.21 -13.22
N THR A 13 14.37 -13.07 -14.16
CA THR A 13 13.25 -12.85 -15.10
C THR A 13 11.89 -13.24 -14.53
N ARG A 14 11.85 -13.82 -13.30
CA ARG A 14 10.59 -14.13 -12.62
C ARG A 14 9.90 -12.82 -12.21
N ALA A 15 8.96 -12.37 -13.04
CA ALA A 15 8.10 -11.23 -12.78
C ALA A 15 7.57 -11.29 -11.33
N ALA A 16 7.74 -10.20 -10.58
CA ALA A 16 7.27 -10.11 -9.20
C ALA A 16 5.78 -10.47 -9.13
N LYS A 17 5.41 -11.36 -8.21
CA LYS A 17 3.98 -11.69 -7.99
C LYS A 17 3.23 -10.40 -7.66
N ARG A 18 2.18 -10.10 -8.43
CA ARG A 18 1.23 -9.04 -8.10
C ARG A 18 0.68 -9.32 -6.70
N GLN A 19 1.02 -8.46 -5.74
CA GLN A 19 0.40 -8.51 -4.43
C GLN A 19 -1.09 -8.16 -4.60
N HIS A 20 -1.96 -8.90 -3.92
CA HIS A 20 -3.37 -8.57 -3.90
C HIS A 20 -3.56 -7.21 -3.23
N VAL A 21 -4.07 -6.24 -3.97
CA VAL A 21 -4.45 -4.92 -3.46
C VAL A 21 -5.95 -4.92 -3.22
N SER A 22 -6.38 -4.55 -2.02
CA SER A 22 -7.80 -4.44 -1.70
C SER A 22 -8.47 -3.39 -2.58
N GLY A 23 -9.72 -3.65 -2.98
CA GLY A 23 -10.50 -2.69 -3.76
C GLY A 23 -10.69 -1.32 -3.08
N ARG A 24 -10.47 -1.24 -1.76
CA ARG A 24 -10.44 0.03 -1.03
C ARG A 24 -9.15 0.80 -1.31
N ALA A 25 -8.00 0.13 -1.24
CA ALA A 25 -6.71 0.75 -1.52
C ALA A 25 -6.57 1.18 -2.99
N GLN A 26 -7.26 0.50 -3.92
CA GLN A 26 -7.30 0.90 -5.33
C GLN A 26 -8.06 2.21 -5.59
N ARG A 27 -9.02 2.59 -4.74
CA ARG A 27 -9.88 3.78 -4.94
C ARG A 27 -9.39 5.02 -4.21
N GLY A 28 -8.30 4.93 -3.44
CA GLY A 28 -7.81 6.02 -2.61
C GLY A 28 -6.28 6.05 -2.53
N LEU A 29 -5.73 7.05 -1.85
CA LEU A 29 -4.29 7.19 -1.71
C LEU A 29 -3.78 6.47 -0.46
N PHE A 30 -3.26 5.27 -0.68
CA PHE A 30 -2.80 4.36 0.37
C PHE A 30 -1.27 4.17 0.42
N ALA A 31 -0.52 4.76 -0.52
CA ALA A 31 0.95 4.69 -0.58
C ALA A 31 1.50 3.25 -0.42
N GLY A 32 0.86 2.28 -1.09
CA GLY A 32 1.24 0.87 -1.03
C GLY A 32 0.88 0.14 0.27
N ARG A 33 0.20 0.79 1.23
CA ARG A 33 -0.25 0.16 2.48
C ARG A 33 -1.61 -0.49 2.28
N ASP A 34 -1.74 -1.75 2.67
CA ASP A 34 -3.01 -2.46 2.64
C ASP A 34 -3.28 -3.19 3.96
N LYS A 35 -4.51 -3.70 4.11
CA LYS A 35 -4.91 -4.50 5.27
C LYS A 35 -4.08 -5.76 5.37
N ALA A 36 -3.39 -5.94 6.49
CA ALA A 36 -2.66 -7.17 6.78
C ALA A 36 -3.56 -8.19 7.49
N PHE A 37 -3.29 -9.47 7.26
CA PHE A 37 -3.96 -10.60 7.92
C PHE A 37 -2.95 -11.44 8.69
N GLY A 38 -3.38 -12.02 9.81
CA GLY A 38 -2.52 -12.89 10.61
C GLY A 38 -3.30 -13.57 11.72
N ASN A 39 -2.58 -13.96 12.77
CA ASN A 39 -3.16 -14.63 13.92
C ASN A 39 -2.90 -13.83 15.21
N ASN A 40 -3.85 -13.85 16.14
CA ASN A 40 -3.56 -13.62 17.54
C ASN A 40 -3.07 -14.93 18.15
N VAL A 41 -2.04 -14.87 19.00
CA VAL A 41 -1.41 -16.05 19.60
C VAL A 41 -1.51 -15.91 21.11
N SER A 42 -2.23 -16.83 21.75
CA SER A 42 -2.34 -16.86 23.21
C SER A 42 -1.05 -17.40 23.87
N PHE A 43 -0.96 -17.28 25.20
CA PHE A 43 0.09 -17.91 25.99
C PHE A 43 0.21 -19.43 25.71
N SER A 44 -0.94 -20.12 25.63
CA SER A 44 -1.04 -21.53 25.23
C SER A 44 -0.83 -21.81 23.74
N LYS A 45 -0.33 -20.83 22.97
CA LYS A 45 -0.09 -20.90 21.52
C LYS A 45 -1.32 -21.19 20.66
N ARG A 46 -2.54 -20.96 21.18
CA ARG A 46 -3.77 -21.04 20.38
C ARG A 46 -3.81 -19.88 19.39
N ARG A 47 -4.04 -20.19 18.12
CA ARG A 47 -4.05 -19.22 17.02
C ARG A 47 -5.47 -18.88 16.62
N THR A 48 -5.85 -17.60 16.67
CA THR A 48 -7.14 -17.11 16.18
C THR A 48 -6.92 -16.10 15.06
N ARG A 49 -7.75 -16.11 14.01
CA ARG A 49 -7.58 -15.21 12.85
C ARG A 49 -7.82 -13.76 13.28
N ARG A 50 -6.93 -12.86 12.88
CA ARG A 50 -7.07 -11.40 13.06
C ARG A 50 -6.71 -10.64 11.80
N ALA A 51 -7.10 -9.38 11.78
CA ALA A 51 -6.71 -8.43 10.75
C ALA A 51 -6.19 -7.13 11.36
N TRP A 52 -5.25 -6.49 10.65
CA TRP A 52 -4.77 -5.14 10.95
C TRP A 52 -5.24 -4.20 9.86
N LYS A 53 -6.10 -3.25 10.24
CA LYS A 53 -6.61 -2.22 9.33
C LYS A 53 -5.59 -1.09 9.24
N VAL A 54 -5.46 -0.49 8.07
CA VAL A 54 -4.69 0.75 7.90
C VAL A 54 -5.50 1.92 8.45
N ASN A 55 -4.83 2.86 9.13
CA ASN A 55 -5.45 4.12 9.53
C ASN A 55 -5.65 5.00 8.29
N HIS A 56 -6.86 4.95 7.75
CA HIS A 56 -7.30 5.76 6.61
C HIS A 56 -8.50 6.59 7.03
N GLN A 57 -8.59 7.79 6.47
CA GLN A 57 -9.59 8.78 6.78
C GLN A 57 -10.11 9.39 5.48
N TRP A 58 -11.38 9.77 5.46
CA TRP A 58 -11.90 10.61 4.39
C TRP A 58 -11.44 12.05 4.63
N LYS A 59 -10.69 12.61 3.67
CA LYS A 59 -10.16 13.98 3.76
C LYS A 59 -10.27 14.68 2.41
N THR A 60 -10.49 15.98 2.50
CA THR A 60 -10.52 16.87 1.35
C THR A 60 -9.20 17.62 1.27
N LEU A 61 -8.50 17.47 0.15
CA LEU A 61 -7.22 18.11 -0.13
C LEU A 61 -7.41 19.10 -1.29
N TYR A 62 -6.74 20.24 -1.23
CA TYR A 62 -6.76 21.22 -2.31
C TYR A 62 -5.74 20.84 -3.39
N SER A 63 -6.15 20.94 -4.66
CA SER A 63 -5.32 20.79 -5.84
C SER A 63 -5.22 22.17 -6.51
N GLU A 64 -3.99 22.65 -6.65
CA GLU A 64 -3.65 23.89 -7.36
C GLU A 64 -3.87 23.73 -8.86
N ALA A 65 -3.57 22.55 -9.42
CA ALA A 65 -3.73 22.28 -10.84
C ALA A 65 -5.19 22.28 -11.30
N LEU A 66 -6.12 21.85 -10.42
CA LEU A 66 -7.55 21.83 -10.69
C LEU A 66 -8.29 23.05 -10.11
N ASP A 67 -7.62 23.87 -9.30
CA ASP A 67 -8.22 24.93 -8.47
C ASP A 67 -9.43 24.47 -7.63
N GLU A 68 -9.41 23.20 -7.21
CA GLU A 68 -10.54 22.55 -6.57
C GLU A 68 -10.13 21.72 -5.35
N LYS A 69 -11.12 21.46 -4.48
CA LYS A 69 -10.98 20.64 -3.28
C LYS A 69 -11.45 19.20 -3.57
N VAL A 70 -10.51 18.28 -3.69
CA VAL A 70 -10.77 16.87 -3.98
C VAL A 70 -10.94 16.07 -2.69
N GLY A 71 -12.10 15.42 -2.53
CA GLY A 71 -12.38 14.51 -1.42
C GLY A 71 -11.96 13.08 -1.74
N LEU A 72 -11.09 12.48 -0.92
CA LEU A 72 -10.66 11.10 -1.11
C LEU A 72 -10.36 10.37 0.20
N ASN A 73 -10.29 9.04 0.12
CA ASN A 73 -9.80 8.20 1.21
C ASN A 73 -8.26 8.23 1.20
N VAL A 74 -7.68 8.77 2.27
CA VAL A 74 -6.23 8.95 2.41
C VAL A 74 -5.74 8.26 3.67
N THR A 75 -4.59 7.59 3.61
CA THR A 75 -3.93 7.08 4.82
C THR A 75 -3.22 8.20 5.56
N THR A 76 -3.11 8.10 6.89
CA THR A 76 -2.37 9.12 7.68
C THR A 76 -0.90 9.22 7.29
N HIS A 77 -0.32 8.12 6.81
CA HIS A 77 1.03 8.12 6.24
C HIS A 77 1.09 8.97 4.96
N THR A 78 0.14 8.79 4.05
CA THR A 78 0.06 9.58 2.82
C THR A 78 -0.14 11.06 3.12
N LEU A 79 -0.99 11.43 4.09
CA LEU A 79 -1.16 12.84 4.49
C LEU A 79 0.19 13.48 4.89
N ARG A 80 0.97 12.78 5.71
CA ARG A 80 2.33 13.24 6.07
C ARG A 80 3.25 13.38 4.84
N CYS A 81 3.15 12.49 3.86
CA CYS A 81 3.93 12.58 2.63
C CYS A 81 3.50 13.77 1.77
N VAL A 82 2.20 14.03 1.66
CA VAL A 82 1.63 15.19 0.96
C VAL A 82 2.14 16.48 1.60
N ASP A 83 2.11 16.59 2.93
CA ASP A 83 2.63 17.75 3.65
C ASP A 83 4.14 17.93 3.41
N LYS A 84 4.89 16.82 3.34
CA LYS A 84 6.33 16.84 3.06
C LYS A 84 6.66 17.28 1.64
N CYS A 85 5.85 16.90 0.66
CA CYS A 85 5.99 17.34 -0.73
C CYS A 85 5.44 18.75 -0.98
N GLY A 86 4.71 19.32 -0.02
CA GLY A 86 4.16 20.67 -0.10
C GLY A 86 2.86 20.78 -0.89
N GLY A 87 2.07 19.72 -0.99
CA GLY A 87 0.78 19.77 -1.69
C GLY A 87 0.35 18.42 -2.27
N LEU A 88 -0.93 18.30 -2.64
CA LEU A 88 -1.47 17.10 -3.29
C LEU A 88 -0.83 16.89 -4.67
N ASP A 89 -0.72 17.96 -5.46
CA ASP A 89 -0.24 17.88 -6.83
C ASP A 89 1.25 17.53 -6.91
N ASN A 90 2.05 18.01 -5.96
CA ASN A 90 3.47 17.66 -5.87
C ASN A 90 3.71 16.20 -5.41
N TYR A 91 2.69 15.56 -4.84
CA TYR A 91 2.79 14.18 -4.38
C TYR A 91 2.41 13.16 -5.47
N LEU A 92 1.55 13.56 -6.42
CA LEU A 92 1.11 12.74 -7.54
C LEU A 92 2.14 12.73 -8.67
#